data_AF-A0A1S8ADC7-F1
#
_entry.id   AF-A0A1S8ADC7-F1
#
_cell.length_a   1.000
_cell.length_b   1.000
_cell.length_c   1.000
_cell.angle_alpha   90.00
_cell.angle_beta   90.00
_cell.angle_gamma   90.00
#
_symmetry.space_group_name_H-M   'P 1'
#
loop_
_entity.id
_entity.type
_entity.pdbx_description
1 polymer ?
#
loop_
_entity_poly.entity_id
_entity_poly.type
_entity_poly.pdbx_seq_one_letter_code
_entity_poly.pdbx_strand_id
1 'polypeptide(L)'
;MASSSGTKKTRAPTPRRQSKAMSQAQKMFVDVEDEDSSAIDSELVPSSLAAIAPVLRVANQIEKDNPRVAYLCRFHAFEKAHRMDPPSSGRGVRQFKTYLVHKLEKEEE
;
A
#
# COMPACT_ATOMS: atom_id res chain seq x y z
N MET A 1 -20.58 -25.25 62.02
CA MET A 1 -20.80 -23.88 61.50
C MET A 1 -21.28 -23.99 60.07
N ALA A 2 -22.39 -23.34 59.76
CA ALA A 2 -23.04 -23.33 58.45
C ALA A 2 -22.31 -22.40 57.48
N SER A 3 -22.28 -22.76 56.19
CA SER A 3 -22.86 -21.94 55.12
C SER A 3 -22.64 -22.58 53.75
N SER A 4 -23.76 -22.92 53.13
CA SER A 4 -23.94 -23.24 51.73
C SER A 4 -23.73 -22.02 50.83
N SER A 5 -23.15 -22.20 49.65
CA SER A 5 -23.56 -21.40 48.50
C SER A 5 -23.34 -22.18 47.20
N GLY A 6 -24.45 -22.52 46.56
CA GLY A 6 -24.48 -22.88 45.16
C GLY A 6 -25.50 -21.98 44.47
N THR A 7 -25.20 -21.51 43.26
CA THR A 7 -26.22 -21.28 42.22
C THR A 7 -25.61 -21.43 40.83
N LYS A 8 -26.32 -22.23 40.02
CA LYS A 8 -26.14 -22.51 38.58
C LYS A 8 -26.47 -21.29 37.72
N LYS A 9 -25.90 -21.23 36.50
CA LYS A 9 -26.56 -20.81 35.23
C LYS A 9 -25.58 -21.01 34.04
N THR A 10 -25.67 -22.12 33.31
CA THR A 10 -26.30 -22.26 31.98
C THR A 10 -25.68 -21.44 30.84
N ARG A 11 -24.97 -22.11 29.91
CA ARG A 11 -25.29 -22.02 28.47
C ARG A 11 -24.56 -23.08 27.65
N ALA A 12 -25.36 -23.84 26.90
CA ALA A 12 -25.01 -24.93 26.00
C ALA A 12 -24.17 -24.48 24.80
N PRO A 13 -23.51 -25.43 24.09
CA PRO A 13 -22.85 -25.16 22.81
C PRO A 13 -23.90 -24.92 21.72
N THR A 14 -23.80 -23.81 21.00
CA THR A 14 -24.65 -23.54 19.83
C THR A 14 -24.10 -24.27 18.59
N PRO A 15 -24.90 -25.14 17.93
CA PRO A 15 -24.56 -25.65 16.61
C PRO A 15 -25.04 -24.63 15.56
N ARG A 16 -24.16 -24.17 14.67
CA ARG A 16 -24.58 -23.30 13.57
C ARG A 16 -24.32 -23.96 12.21
N ARG A 17 -25.31 -24.77 11.83
CA ARG A 17 -25.92 -24.94 10.50
C ARG A 17 -25.00 -24.87 9.28
N GLN A 18 -24.78 -26.03 8.65
CA GLN A 18 -24.39 -26.12 7.25
C GLN A 18 -25.57 -25.82 6.31
N SER A 19 -25.21 -25.40 5.09
CA SER A 19 -25.94 -25.52 3.83
C SER A 19 -26.81 -24.32 3.38
N LYS A 20 -26.26 -23.52 2.47
CA LYS A 20 -26.85 -23.15 1.17
C LYS A 20 -25.81 -22.32 0.38
N ALA A 21 -25.19 -22.85 -0.66
CA ALA A 21 -25.75 -23.07 -2.00
C ALA A 21 -25.43 -21.88 -2.94
N MET A 22 -24.62 -22.21 -3.95
CA MET A 22 -24.71 -21.80 -5.35
C MET A 22 -24.17 -20.44 -5.80
N SER A 23 -23.44 -20.58 -6.93
CA SER A 23 -23.35 -19.66 -8.07
C SER A 23 -22.49 -18.43 -7.85
N GLN A 24 -21.27 -18.46 -8.40
CA GLN A 24 -20.98 -18.08 -9.78
C GLN A 24 -21.07 -16.56 -9.96
N ALA A 25 -20.01 -16.02 -10.57
CA ALA A 25 -19.90 -14.65 -11.06
C ALA A 25 -19.59 -13.64 -9.91
N GLN A 26 -18.63 -12.73 -10.00
CA GLN A 26 -17.96 -12.15 -11.16
C GLN A 26 -16.48 -11.96 -10.86
N LYS A 27 -15.68 -12.28 -11.85
CA LYS A 27 -14.33 -11.78 -12.06
C LYS A 27 -14.49 -10.26 -12.28
N MET A 28 -14.48 -9.49 -11.20
CA MET A 28 -14.35 -8.04 -11.32
C MET A 28 -12.86 -7.79 -11.57
N PHE A 29 -12.49 -7.82 -12.85
CA PHE A 29 -11.33 -7.06 -13.31
C PHE A 29 -11.69 -5.61 -13.03
N VAL A 30 -11.25 -5.10 -11.90
CA VAL A 30 -11.13 -3.67 -11.72
C VAL A 30 -9.94 -3.26 -12.56
N ASP A 31 -10.22 -2.90 -13.81
CA ASP A 31 -9.37 -2.00 -14.57
C ASP A 31 -9.49 -0.65 -13.85
N VAL A 32 -8.76 -0.51 -12.73
CA VAL A 32 -8.55 0.79 -12.11
C VAL A 32 -7.55 1.47 -13.02
N GLU A 33 -8.07 2.27 -13.95
CA GLU A 33 -7.29 3.15 -14.78
C GLU A 33 -6.26 3.88 -13.89
N ASP A 34 -5.00 3.77 -14.28
CA ASP A 34 -3.76 4.14 -13.56
C ASP A 34 -3.67 5.62 -13.11
N GLU A 35 -4.72 6.42 -13.28
CA GLU A 35 -4.74 7.85 -12.96
C GLU A 35 -4.59 8.12 -11.46
N ASP A 36 -5.13 7.25 -10.58
CA ASP A 36 -4.99 7.40 -9.13
C ASP A 36 -3.55 7.16 -8.65
N SER A 37 -2.74 6.37 -9.36
CA SER A 37 -1.35 6.06 -8.98
C SER A 37 -0.47 7.31 -8.95
N SER A 38 -0.73 8.26 -9.85
CA SER A 38 0.06 9.50 -10.02
C SER A 38 -0.17 10.54 -8.91
N ALA A 39 -1.39 10.63 -8.37
CA ALA A 39 -1.70 11.54 -7.27
C ALA A 39 -1.12 11.02 -5.94
N ILE A 40 -1.06 9.69 -5.80
CA ILE A 40 -0.64 9.02 -4.57
C ILE A 40 0.88 9.13 -4.35
N ASP A 41 1.71 9.14 -5.39
CA ASP A 41 3.19 9.20 -5.25
C ASP A 41 3.70 10.41 -4.47
N SER A 42 3.08 11.58 -4.66
CA SER A 42 3.54 12.84 -4.09
C SER A 42 3.10 13.03 -2.63
N GLU A 43 1.94 12.49 -2.25
CA GLU A 43 1.48 12.46 -0.86
C GLU A 43 2.19 11.39 -0.02
N LEU A 44 2.72 10.35 -0.69
CA LEU A 44 3.44 9.26 -0.02
C LEU A 44 4.86 9.64 0.44
N VAL A 45 5.39 10.80 0.03
CA VAL A 45 6.78 11.18 0.34
C VAL A 45 6.92 11.49 1.84
N PRO A 46 7.74 10.72 2.59
CA PRO A 46 8.01 11.01 3.99
C PRO A 46 8.64 12.40 4.16
N SER A 47 8.34 13.09 5.26
CA SER A 47 8.86 14.44 5.52
C SER A 47 10.40 14.51 5.54
N SER A 48 11.07 13.45 6.01
CA SER A 48 12.54 13.31 5.95
C SER A 48 13.10 13.28 4.53
N LEU A 49 12.26 13.00 3.54
CA LEU A 49 12.58 12.92 2.12
C LEU A 49 11.90 14.04 1.32
N ALA A 50 11.41 15.13 1.94
CA ALA A 50 10.71 16.21 1.22
C ALA A 50 11.49 16.76 0.00
N ALA A 51 12.83 16.67 0.01
CA ALA A 51 13.71 17.08 -1.07
C ALA A 51 13.61 16.24 -2.38
N ILE A 52 12.91 15.11 -2.39
CA ILE A 52 12.63 14.32 -3.61
C ILE A 52 11.25 14.59 -4.21
N ALA A 53 10.31 15.18 -3.45
CA ALA A 53 8.95 15.43 -3.91
C ALA A 53 8.85 16.24 -5.22
N PRO A 54 9.69 17.28 -5.45
CA PRO A 54 9.67 17.99 -6.74
C PRO A 54 10.01 17.09 -7.93
N VAL A 55 10.93 16.13 -7.76
CA VAL A 55 11.34 15.20 -8.83
C VAL A 55 10.18 14.29 -9.22
N LEU A 56 9.47 13.75 -8.23
CA LEU A 56 8.30 12.89 -8.47
C LEU A 56 7.14 13.67 -9.12
N ARG A 57 6.92 14.92 -8.70
CA ARG A 57 5.92 15.77 -9.34
C ARG A 57 6.21 16.00 -10.82
N VAL A 58 7.48 16.27 -11.16
CA VAL A 58 7.90 16.40 -12.56
C VAL A 58 7.74 15.08 -13.32
N ALA A 59 8.11 13.96 -12.71
CA ALA A 59 7.93 12.64 -13.33
C ALA A 59 6.47 12.40 -13.73
N ASN A 60 5.53 12.72 -12.85
CA ASN A 60 4.10 12.53 -13.11
C ASN A 60 3.56 13.50 -14.18
N GLN A 61 4.13 14.71 -14.29
CA GLN A 61 3.75 15.66 -15.34
C GLN A 61 4.19 15.22 -16.73
N ILE A 62 5.41 14.67 -16.83
CA ILE A 62 6.01 14.30 -18.13
C ILE A 62 5.68 12.87 -18.56
N GLU A 63 5.05 12.07 -17.72
CA GLU A 63 4.74 10.65 -17.97
C GLU A 63 3.99 10.43 -19.28
N LYS A 64 2.97 11.24 -19.56
CA LYS A 64 2.15 11.12 -20.78
C LYS A 64 2.94 11.47 -22.05
N ASP A 65 3.86 12.42 -21.97
CA ASP A 65 4.62 12.90 -23.12
C ASP A 65 5.91 12.10 -23.35
N ASN A 66 6.58 11.70 -22.26
CA ASN A 66 7.90 11.09 -22.24
C ASN A 66 8.01 10.04 -21.11
N PRO A 67 7.39 8.86 -21.27
CA PRO A 67 7.34 7.84 -20.21
C PRO A 67 8.73 7.37 -19.79
N ARG A 68 9.67 7.28 -20.73
CA ARG A 68 11.07 6.91 -20.42
C ARG A 68 11.76 7.93 -19.52
N VAL A 69 11.48 9.22 -19.69
CA VAL A 69 12.06 10.27 -18.84
C VAL A 69 11.41 10.26 -17.47
N ALA A 70 10.09 10.04 -17.40
CA ALA A 70 9.38 9.88 -16.12
C ALA A 70 9.95 8.73 -15.27
N TYR A 71 10.18 7.56 -15.89
CA TYR A 71 10.85 6.42 -15.26
C TYR A 71 12.22 6.80 -14.69
N LEU A 72 13.06 7.47 -15.48
CA LEU A 72 14.40 7.89 -15.04
C LEU A 72 14.33 8.91 -13.89
N CYS A 73 13.34 9.80 -13.88
CA CYS A 73 13.10 10.72 -12.77
C CYS A 73 12.71 9.97 -11.48
N ARG A 74 11.83 8.96 -11.58
CA ARG A 74 11.45 8.11 -10.43
C ARG A 74 12.64 7.29 -9.93
N PHE A 75 13.45 6.71 -10.82
CA PHE A 75 14.66 5.99 -10.46
C PHE A 75 15.66 6.90 -9.74
N HIS A 76 15.88 8.11 -10.24
CA HIS A 76 16.72 9.11 -9.58
C HIS A 76 16.20 9.48 -8.18
N ALA A 77 14.88 9.63 -8.03
CA ALA A 77 14.26 9.89 -6.73
C ALA A 77 14.50 8.74 -5.74
N PHE A 78 14.41 7.48 -6.20
CA PHE A 78 14.73 6.30 -5.40
C PHE A 78 16.19 6.32 -4.93
N GLU A 79 17.15 6.51 -5.84
CA GLU A 79 18.56 6.57 -5.47
C GLU A 79 18.84 7.68 -4.45
N LYS A 80 18.24 8.86 -4.65
CA LYS A 80 18.39 9.98 -3.73
C LYS A 80 17.79 9.67 -2.37
N ALA A 81 16.63 9.03 -2.31
CA ALA A 81 16.04 8.53 -1.06
C ALA A 81 16.95 7.50 -0.37
N HIS A 82 17.58 6.61 -1.14
CA HIS A 82 18.51 5.62 -0.61
C HIS A 82 19.79 6.27 -0.05
N ARG A 83 20.34 7.29 -0.72
CA ARG A 83 21.49 8.07 -0.22
C ARG A 83 21.16 8.87 1.05
N MET A 84 19.95 9.42 1.15
CA MET A 84 19.52 10.24 2.28
C MET A 84 19.27 9.44 3.57
N ASP A 85 18.73 8.22 3.45
CA ASP A 85 18.50 7.33 4.59
C ASP A 85 18.79 5.88 4.20
N PRO A 86 20.07 5.48 4.04
CA PRO A 86 20.43 4.10 3.66
C PRO A 86 19.78 3.01 4.52
N PRO A 87 19.75 3.11 5.87
CA PRO A 87 19.13 2.09 6.70
C PRO A 87 17.58 2.11 6.65
N SER A 88 16.98 3.11 6.00
CA SER A 88 15.52 3.28 5.92
C SER A 88 14.87 3.37 7.31
N SER A 89 15.52 4.13 8.19
CA SER A 89 15.17 4.29 9.60
C SER A 89 14.10 5.37 9.85
N GLY A 90 13.93 6.30 8.90
CA GLY A 90 12.94 7.35 8.97
C GLY A 90 11.50 6.80 8.91
N ARG A 91 10.57 7.49 9.59
CA ARG A 91 9.16 7.11 9.61
C ARG A 91 8.62 7.00 8.19
N GLY A 92 8.12 5.83 7.81
CA GLY A 92 7.54 5.57 6.49
C GLY A 92 8.55 5.41 5.35
N VAL A 93 9.85 5.63 5.56
CA VAL A 93 10.87 5.58 4.50
C VAL A 93 10.99 4.21 3.85
N ARG A 94 10.98 3.13 4.65
CA ARG A 94 11.05 1.77 4.11
C ARG A 94 9.84 1.46 3.21
N GLN A 95 8.63 1.78 3.67
CA GLN A 95 7.40 1.56 2.90
C GLN A 95 7.42 2.35 1.59
N PHE A 96 7.82 3.62 1.67
CA PHE A 96 7.96 4.49 0.51
C PHE A 96 8.95 3.94 -0.51
N LYS A 97 10.14 3.49 -0.08
CA LYS A 97 11.14 2.89 -0.97
C LYS A 97 10.64 1.60 -1.62
N THR A 98 9.99 0.72 -0.85
CA THR A 98 9.39 -0.52 -1.38
C THR A 98 8.33 -0.21 -2.43
N TYR A 99 7.46 0.77 -2.18
CA TYR A 99 6.48 1.23 -3.14
C TYR A 99 7.14 1.73 -4.44
N LEU A 100 8.16 2.58 -4.33
CA LEU A 100 8.84 3.13 -5.51
C LEU A 100 9.53 2.05 -6.34
N VAL A 101 10.13 1.03 -5.71
CA VAL A 101 10.74 -0.11 -6.42
C VAL A 101 9.69 -0.87 -7.23
N HIS A 102 8.57 -1.23 -6.61
CA HIS A 102 7.49 -1.93 -7.32
C HIS A 102 6.89 -1.13 -8.46
N LYS A 103 6.84 0.20 -8.31
CA LYS A 103 6.39 1.08 -9.38
C LYS A 103 7.37 1.11 -10.54
N LEU A 104 8.67 1.22 -10.26
CA LEU A 104 9.73 1.14 -11.27
C LEU A 104 9.73 -0.19 -12.01
N GLU A 105 9.54 -1.32 -11.32
CA GLU A 105 9.44 -2.65 -11.95
C GLU A 105 8.32 -2.73 -12.98
N LYS A 106 7.18 -2.08 -12.73
CA LYS A 106 6.04 -2.04 -13.67
C LYS A 106 6.27 -1.12 -14.86
N GLU A 107 6.98 -0.02 -14.66
CA GLU A 107 7.26 0.97 -15.71
C GLU A 107 8.41 0.56 -16.64
N GLU A 108 9.20 -0.42 -16.24
CA GLU A 108 10.29 -0.98 -17.07
C GLU A 108 9.78 -1.99 -18.12
N GLU A 109 8.58 -2.55 -17.91
CA GLU A 109 7.89 -3.50 -18.80
C GLU A 109 7.18 -2.80 -19.98
#